data_AF-A0A3C0FB35-F1
#
_entry.id   AF-A0A3C0FB35-F1
#
_cell.length_a   1.000
_cell.length_b   1.000
_cell.length_c   1.000
_cell.angle_alpha   90.00
_cell.angle_beta   90.00
_cell.angle_gamma   90.00
#
_symmetry.space_group_name_H-M   'P 1'
#
loop_
_entity.id
_entity.type
_entity.pdbx_description
1 polymer ?
#
loop_
_entity_poly.entity_id
_entity_poly.type
_entity_poly.pdbx_seq_one_letter_code
_entity_poly.pdbx_strand_id
1 'polypeptide(L)'
;MGEVVSGATKSSANGIYQHVLLLLGDAVSLNLAVLGALVLRFEGAIPEPFLGSYALVAWFYVPASLGVFWAFGLYRRMWRYASLQDAGAILKAVGVSACFLVMASSLSQHPQPRSVYILNPVLLVVMIGGARYSIRVLLGRKRWRQGERNLGSGRRVLVVGAGAAGAMVLREAGQHPGLGVNVVGFVDDDPGKLGREIQGVPVLGPTEQIPAVCDQHKVDEVLIAIPSASSKTMARIHSICSRAHLKVKTLPGVYELIDGTVRLDRIREVQIEDLLGRKATVWDANQVVGYLKGETILVT
;
A
#
# COMPACT_ATOMS: atom_id res chain seq x y z
N MET A 1 10.20 29.21 16.19
CA MET A 1 10.08 27.89 16.87
C MET A 1 8.62 27.43 17.06
N GLY A 2 7.64 27.99 16.33
CA GLY A 2 6.21 27.74 16.54
C GLY A 2 5.47 26.96 15.42
N GLU A 3 6.10 26.68 14.28
CA GLU A 3 5.41 26.09 13.12
C GLU A 3 5.51 24.56 13.03
N VAL A 4 6.49 23.94 13.70
CA VAL A 4 6.74 22.48 13.60
C VAL A 4 5.73 21.65 14.43
N VAL A 5 5.08 22.25 15.44
CA VAL A 5 4.13 21.55 16.33
C VAL A 5 2.72 21.42 15.70
N SER A 6 2.39 22.22 14.67
CA SER A 6 1.06 22.19 14.02
C SER A 6 0.85 21.00 13.08
N GLY A 7 1.94 20.40 12.56
CA GLY A 7 1.86 19.27 11.62
C GLY A 7 1.52 17.93 12.27
N ALA A 8 1.98 17.70 13.50
CA ALA A 8 1.81 16.43 14.21
C ALA A 8 0.38 16.22 14.76
N THR A 9 -0.28 17.29 15.20
CA THR A 9 -1.67 17.25 15.70
C THR A 9 -2.70 17.05 14.58
N LYS A 10 -2.45 17.58 13.37
CA LYS A 10 -3.32 17.36 12.20
C LYS A 10 -3.31 15.91 11.69
N SER A 11 -2.20 15.19 11.85
CA SER A 11 -2.07 13.79 11.39
C SER A 11 -2.89 12.82 12.25
N SER A 12 -2.88 13.00 13.58
CA SER A 12 -3.67 12.17 14.52
C SER A 12 -5.17 12.46 14.41
N ALA A 13 -5.56 13.74 14.29
CA ALA A 13 -6.95 14.14 14.14
C ALA A 13 -7.59 13.54 12.87
N ASN A 14 -6.88 13.57 11.74
CA ASN A 14 -7.35 12.96 10.49
C ASN A 14 -7.59 11.45 10.60
N GLY A 15 -6.82 10.74 11.42
CA GLY A 15 -7.06 9.33 11.71
C GLY A 15 -8.40 9.11 12.39
N ILE A 16 -8.70 9.87 13.45
CA ILE A 16 -9.96 9.75 14.20
C ILE A 16 -11.17 10.08 13.33
N TYR A 17 -11.12 11.16 12.55
CA TYR A 17 -12.21 11.53 11.64
C TYR A 17 -12.50 10.43 10.60
N GLN A 18 -11.46 9.75 10.10
CA GLN A 18 -11.64 8.63 9.16
C GLN A 18 -12.31 7.43 9.81
N HIS A 19 -12.00 7.10 11.07
CA HIS A 19 -12.64 6.01 11.78
C HIS A 19 -14.10 6.31 12.08
N VAL A 20 -14.41 7.55 12.49
CA VAL A 20 -15.80 7.99 12.73
C VAL A 20 -16.60 7.96 11.43
N LEU A 21 -16.05 8.44 10.32
CA LEU A 21 -16.72 8.42 9.02
C LEU A 21 -16.98 6.99 8.51
N LEU A 22 -16.05 6.06 8.74
CA LEU A 22 -16.22 4.65 8.41
C LEU A 22 -17.30 3.99 9.28
N LEU A 23 -17.31 4.27 10.59
CA LEU A 23 -18.35 3.77 11.51
C LEU A 23 -19.74 4.26 11.09
N LEU A 24 -19.87 5.55 10.75
CA LEU A 24 -21.12 6.12 10.24
C LEU A 24 -21.53 5.48 8.91
N GLY A 25 -20.59 5.31 7.98
CA GLY A 25 -20.84 4.66 6.69
C GLY A 25 -21.31 3.20 6.83
N ASP A 26 -20.68 2.45 7.74
CA ASP A 26 -21.06 1.06 8.02
C ASP A 26 -22.42 0.99 8.75
N ALA A 27 -22.72 1.92 9.66
CA ALA A 27 -24.03 2.04 10.29
C ALA A 27 -25.15 2.32 9.27
N VAL A 28 -24.91 3.22 8.32
CA VAL A 28 -25.83 3.49 7.21
C VAL A 28 -25.99 2.26 6.32
N SER A 29 -24.89 1.56 6.01
CA SER A 29 -24.92 0.34 5.20
C SER A 29 -25.72 -0.79 5.86
N LEU A 30 -25.60 -0.95 7.18
CA LEU A 30 -26.39 -1.92 7.96
C LEU A 30 -27.90 -1.64 7.85
N ASN A 31 -28.30 -0.37 7.97
CA ASN A 31 -29.71 0.01 7.85
C ASN A 31 -30.23 -0.14 6.42
N LEU A 32 -29.45 0.29 5.42
CA LEU A 32 -29.80 0.16 4.00
C LEU A 32 -29.89 -1.29 3.55
N ALA A 33 -29.05 -2.19 4.08
CA ALA A 33 -29.12 -3.61 3.74
C ALA A 33 -30.43 -4.26 4.22
N VAL A 34 -30.87 -3.96 5.44
CA VAL A 34 -32.13 -4.49 6.00
C VAL A 34 -33.33 -3.92 5.27
N LEU A 35 -33.38 -2.59 5.06
CA LEU A 35 -34.46 -1.95 4.33
C LEU A 35 -34.49 -2.39 2.87
N GLY A 36 -33.33 -2.50 2.21
CA GLY A 36 -33.21 -3.01 0.86
C GLY A 36 -33.70 -4.45 0.73
N ALA A 37 -33.41 -5.30 1.72
CA ALA A 37 -33.93 -6.66 1.77
C ALA A 37 -35.47 -6.69 1.92
N LEU A 38 -36.06 -5.77 2.67
CA LEU A 38 -37.51 -5.63 2.79
C LEU A 38 -38.16 -5.13 1.50
N VAL A 39 -37.58 -4.11 0.88
CA VAL A 39 -38.03 -3.58 -0.42
C VAL A 39 -38.00 -4.68 -1.48
N LEU A 40 -36.90 -5.43 -1.58
CA LEU A 40 -36.77 -6.54 -2.53
C LEU A 40 -37.75 -7.68 -2.24
N ARG A 41 -38.06 -7.94 -0.97
CA ARG A 41 -38.98 -9.01 -0.58
C ARG A 41 -40.45 -8.68 -0.86
N PHE A 42 -40.84 -7.43 -0.68
CA PHE A 42 -42.22 -6.97 -0.85
C PHE A 42 -42.43 -6.21 -2.15
N GLU A 43 -41.47 -6.28 -3.07
CA GLU A 43 -41.52 -5.61 -4.38
C GLU A 43 -41.83 -4.10 -4.26
N GLY A 44 -41.33 -3.47 -3.19
CA GLY A 44 -41.55 -2.05 -2.87
C GLY A 44 -42.74 -1.74 -1.96
N ALA A 45 -43.69 -2.66 -1.75
CA ALA A 45 -44.88 -2.45 -0.92
C ALA A 45 -44.72 -3.07 0.48
N ILE A 46 -43.89 -2.45 1.33
CA ILE A 46 -43.60 -2.98 2.68
C ILE A 46 -44.82 -2.83 3.59
N PRO A 47 -45.33 -3.91 4.21
CA PRO A 47 -46.46 -3.80 5.14
C PRO A 47 -46.07 -3.07 6.44
N GLU A 48 -46.96 -2.20 6.93
CA GLU A 48 -46.78 -1.38 8.15
C GLU A 48 -46.25 -2.13 9.39
N PRO A 49 -46.70 -3.37 9.71
CA PRO A 49 -46.21 -4.08 10.90
C PRO A 49 -44.71 -4.37 10.88
N PHE A 50 -44.12 -4.53 9.69
CA PHE A 50 -42.69 -4.78 9.52
C PHE A 50 -41.87 -3.50 9.65
N LEU A 51 -42.42 -2.36 9.21
CA LEU A 51 -41.84 -1.03 9.39
C LEU A 51 -41.82 -0.61 10.87
N GLY A 52 -42.91 -0.87 11.60
CA GLY A 52 -42.95 -0.61 13.05
C GLY A 52 -41.96 -1.47 13.84
N SER A 53 -41.79 -2.74 13.44
CA SER A 53 -40.84 -3.67 14.06
C SER A 53 -39.38 -3.36 13.71
N TYR A 54 -39.13 -2.67 12.59
CA TYR A 54 -37.78 -2.35 12.11
C TYR A 54 -37.00 -1.48 13.10
N ALA A 55 -37.63 -0.48 13.73
CA ALA A 55 -36.94 0.40 14.67
C ALA A 55 -36.35 -0.36 15.86
N LEU A 56 -37.11 -1.31 16.40
CA LEU A 56 -36.66 -2.19 17.48
C LEU A 56 -35.54 -3.11 17.00
N VAL A 57 -35.69 -3.74 15.83
CA VAL A 57 -34.65 -4.61 15.26
C VAL A 57 -33.36 -3.82 15.02
N ALA A 58 -33.43 -2.64 14.43
CA ALA A 58 -32.28 -1.77 14.14
C ALA A 58 -31.55 -1.35 15.42
N TRP A 59 -32.29 -1.02 16.49
CA TRP A 59 -31.74 -0.62 17.78
C TRP A 59 -30.82 -1.68 18.39
N PHE A 60 -31.15 -2.98 18.23
CA PHE A 60 -30.30 -4.07 18.72
C PHE A 60 -29.27 -4.53 17.68
N TYR A 61 -29.68 -4.61 16.41
CA TYR A 61 -28.86 -5.16 15.33
C TYR A 61 -27.66 -4.27 14.99
N VAL A 62 -27.85 -2.96 14.90
CA VAL A 62 -26.79 -2.04 14.44
C VAL A 62 -25.63 -1.96 15.44
N PRO A 63 -25.86 -1.71 16.75
CA PRO A 63 -24.76 -1.66 17.72
C PRO A 63 -24.05 -3.01 17.86
N ALA A 64 -24.80 -4.12 17.87
CA ALA A 64 -24.21 -5.46 17.95
C ALA A 64 -23.32 -5.75 16.74
N SER A 65 -23.79 -5.44 15.52
CA SER A 65 -23.02 -5.66 14.29
C SER A 65 -21.79 -4.75 14.20
N LEU A 66 -21.89 -3.49 14.65
CA LEU A 66 -20.73 -2.60 14.76
C LEU A 66 -19.70 -3.14 15.76
N GLY A 67 -20.15 -3.70 16.89
CA GLY A 67 -19.30 -4.40 17.85
C GLY A 67 -18.60 -5.62 17.23
N VAL A 68 -19.31 -6.42 16.44
CA VAL A 68 -18.74 -7.54 15.69
C VAL A 68 -17.69 -7.05 14.69
N PHE A 69 -17.98 -6.01 13.91
CA PHE A 69 -17.02 -5.44 12.97
C PHE A 69 -15.76 -4.93 13.67
N TRP A 70 -15.93 -4.34 14.85
CA TRP A 70 -14.81 -3.92 15.68
C TRP A 70 -13.99 -5.10 16.23
N ALA A 71 -14.63 -6.15 16.73
CA ALA A 71 -13.98 -7.35 17.24
C ALA A 71 -13.22 -8.13 16.16
N PHE A 72 -13.80 -8.23 14.95
CA PHE A 72 -13.13 -8.81 13.77
C PHE A 72 -12.05 -7.90 13.18
N GLY A 73 -11.82 -6.72 13.77
CA GLY A 73 -10.74 -5.83 13.39
C GLY A 73 -10.97 -5.10 12.06
N LEU A 74 -12.21 -5.01 11.58
CA LEU A 74 -12.54 -4.31 10.34
C LEU A 74 -12.16 -2.82 10.40
N TYR A 75 -11.97 -2.25 11.59
CA TYR A 75 -11.54 -0.88 11.81
C TYR A 75 -10.10 -0.73 12.33
N ARG A 76 -9.44 -1.83 12.76
CA ARG A 76 -8.09 -1.77 13.40
C ARG A 76 -6.94 -1.73 12.40
N ARG A 77 -7.16 -2.16 11.17
CA ARG A 77 -6.18 -2.07 10.08
C ARG A 77 -6.65 -0.99 9.14
N MET A 78 -5.97 0.14 9.08
CA MET A 78 -6.09 1.05 7.94
C MET A 78 -5.82 0.20 6.68
N TRP A 79 -6.86 -0.03 5.88
CA TRP A 79 -6.97 -1.03 4.80
C TRP A 79 -5.98 -0.77 3.66
N ARG A 80 -4.70 -1.04 3.92
CA ARG A 80 -3.63 -0.89 2.93
C ARG A 80 -3.52 -2.13 2.02
N TYR A 81 -4.20 -3.22 2.38
CA TYR A 81 -4.12 -4.53 1.73
C TYR A 81 -5.45 -5.29 1.80
N ALA A 82 -6.40 -4.94 0.93
CA ALA A 82 -7.51 -5.84 0.63
C ALA A 82 -6.93 -7.11 -0.02
N SER A 83 -6.58 -8.07 0.83
CA SER A 83 -6.17 -9.42 0.48
C SER A 83 -7.38 -10.34 0.58
N LEU A 84 -7.27 -11.58 0.09
CA LEU A 84 -8.29 -12.62 0.34
C LEU A 84 -8.64 -12.76 1.83
N GLN A 85 -7.72 -12.39 2.73
CA GLN A 85 -7.93 -12.45 4.17
C GLN A 85 -8.97 -11.42 4.66
N ASP A 86 -9.02 -10.23 4.04
CA ASP A 86 -9.98 -9.18 4.39
C ASP A 86 -11.39 -9.54 3.91
N ALA A 87 -11.50 -10.15 2.74
CA ALA A 87 -12.77 -10.71 2.25
C ALA A 87 -13.28 -11.82 3.19
N GLY A 88 -12.38 -12.69 3.66
CA GLY A 88 -12.70 -13.71 4.66
C GLY A 88 -13.14 -13.12 6.00
N ALA A 89 -12.53 -12.02 6.45
CA ALA A 89 -12.93 -11.32 7.67
C ALA A 89 -14.32 -10.67 7.53
N ILE A 90 -14.60 -10.02 6.38
CA ILE A 90 -15.94 -9.48 6.08
C ILE A 90 -16.97 -10.60 6.09
N LEU A 91 -16.73 -11.70 5.39
CA LEU A 91 -17.69 -12.81 5.31
C LEU A 91 -18.00 -13.41 6.68
N LYS A 92 -16.98 -13.62 7.52
CA LYS A 92 -17.18 -14.10 8.90
C LYS A 92 -17.93 -13.07 9.75
N ALA A 93 -17.56 -11.80 9.67
CA ALA A 93 -18.19 -10.74 10.45
C ALA A 93 -19.66 -10.54 10.05
N VAL A 94 -19.97 -10.60 8.76
CA VAL A 94 -21.34 -10.55 8.24
C VAL A 94 -22.13 -11.79 8.66
N GLY A 95 -21.53 -12.99 8.61
CA GLY A 95 -22.17 -14.22 9.08
C GLY A 95 -22.56 -14.15 10.55
N VAL A 96 -21.66 -13.67 11.41
CA VAL A 96 -21.96 -13.45 12.85
C VAL A 96 -23.03 -12.37 13.03
N SER A 97 -22.96 -11.29 12.26
CA SER A 97 -23.98 -10.21 12.29
C SER A 97 -25.36 -10.73 11.88
N ALA A 98 -25.45 -11.67 10.93
CA ALA A 98 -26.72 -12.29 10.54
C ALA A 98 -27.38 -13.05 11.71
N CYS A 99 -26.60 -13.69 12.59
CA CYS A 99 -27.13 -14.31 13.81
C CYS A 99 -27.77 -13.26 14.74
N PHE A 100 -27.15 -12.09 14.88
CA PHE A 100 -27.73 -10.98 15.65
C PHE A 100 -29.03 -10.44 15.03
N LEU A 101 -29.13 -10.42 13.70
CA LEU A 101 -30.38 -10.04 13.04
C LEU A 101 -31.51 -11.03 13.35
N VAL A 102 -31.23 -12.34 13.31
CA VAL A 102 -32.19 -13.38 13.68
C VAL A 102 -32.62 -13.22 15.13
N MET A 103 -31.65 -13.05 16.04
CA MET A 103 -31.93 -12.86 17.47
C MET A 103 -32.78 -11.62 17.73
N ALA A 104 -32.42 -10.46 17.15
CA ALA A 104 -33.17 -9.23 17.28
C ALA A 104 -34.59 -9.35 16.71
N SER A 105 -34.75 -10.09 15.61
CA SER A 105 -36.07 -10.33 15.00
C SER A 105 -36.95 -11.24 15.85
N SER A 106 -36.37 -12.19 16.60
CA SER A 106 -37.12 -13.05 17.54
C SER A 106 -37.68 -12.30 18.75
N LEU A 107 -37.11 -11.15 19.10
CA LEU A 107 -37.64 -10.27 20.15
C LEU A 107 -38.77 -9.37 19.65
N SER A 108 -38.97 -9.26 18.33
CA SER A 108 -40.04 -8.46 17.74
C SER A 108 -41.35 -9.26 17.67
N GLN A 109 -42.49 -8.57 17.78
CA GLN A 109 -43.81 -9.22 17.68
C GLN A 109 -44.10 -9.75 16.26
N HIS A 110 -43.42 -9.21 15.24
CA HIS A 110 -43.51 -9.66 13.86
C HIS A 110 -42.11 -10.01 13.32
N PRO A 111 -41.67 -11.27 13.49
CA PRO A 111 -40.39 -11.72 12.97
C PRO A 111 -40.26 -11.46 11.47
N GLN A 112 -39.07 -11.06 11.04
CA GLN A 112 -38.82 -10.72 9.65
C GLN A 112 -39.01 -11.95 8.74
N PRO A 113 -39.45 -11.75 7.48
CA PRO A 113 -39.60 -12.83 6.51
C PRO A 113 -38.28 -13.61 6.33
N ARG A 114 -38.36 -14.93 6.15
CA ARG A 114 -37.16 -15.80 6.04
C ARG A 114 -36.16 -15.36 4.95
N SER A 115 -36.67 -14.77 3.88
CA SER A 115 -35.90 -14.19 2.79
C SER A 115 -35.00 -13.03 3.22
N VAL A 116 -35.42 -12.22 4.22
CA VAL A 116 -34.63 -11.07 4.71
C VAL A 116 -33.35 -11.54 5.37
N TYR A 117 -33.37 -12.68 6.08
CA TYR A 117 -32.17 -13.26 6.68
C TYR A 117 -31.13 -13.73 5.66
N ILE A 118 -31.54 -14.02 4.42
CA ILE A 118 -30.64 -14.41 3.33
C ILE A 118 -30.21 -13.18 2.51
N LEU A 119 -31.15 -12.29 2.17
CA LEU A 119 -30.88 -11.10 1.36
C LEU A 119 -30.01 -10.10 2.10
N ASN A 120 -30.25 -9.86 3.39
CA ASN A 120 -29.50 -8.89 4.19
C ASN A 120 -27.97 -9.14 4.16
N PRO A 121 -27.44 -10.33 4.50
CA PRO A 121 -26.00 -10.55 4.45
C PRO A 121 -25.40 -10.41 3.05
N VAL A 122 -26.14 -10.77 2.00
CA VAL A 122 -25.69 -10.57 0.60
C VAL A 122 -25.56 -9.09 0.28
N LEU A 123 -26.60 -8.29 0.56
CA LEU A 123 -26.54 -6.83 0.36
C LEU A 123 -25.43 -6.20 1.21
N LEU A 124 -25.25 -6.66 2.44
CA LEU A 124 -24.28 -6.11 3.37
C LEU A 124 -22.84 -6.35 2.91
N VAL A 125 -22.53 -7.54 2.37
CA VAL A 125 -21.23 -7.83 1.74
C VAL A 125 -20.98 -6.90 0.57
N VAL A 126 -21.99 -6.70 -0.30
CA VAL A 126 -21.87 -5.82 -1.47
C VAL A 126 -21.69 -4.36 -1.05
N MET A 127 -22.47 -3.86 -0.08
CA MET A 127 -22.39 -2.48 0.38
C MET A 127 -21.07 -2.19 1.10
N ILE A 128 -20.71 -3.00 2.11
CA ILE A 128 -19.47 -2.78 2.88
C ILE A 128 -18.25 -3.03 1.99
N GLY A 129 -18.26 -4.11 1.21
CA GLY A 129 -17.18 -4.41 0.27
C GLY A 129 -17.02 -3.33 -0.79
N GLY A 130 -18.12 -2.88 -1.39
CA GLY A 130 -18.15 -1.84 -2.42
C GLY A 130 -17.76 -0.46 -1.89
N ALA A 131 -18.27 -0.05 -0.73
CA ALA A 131 -17.92 1.21 -0.09
C ALA A 131 -16.42 1.27 0.24
N ARG A 132 -15.88 0.19 0.83
CA ARG A 132 -14.45 0.09 1.16
C ARG A 132 -13.56 0.10 -0.07
N TYR A 133 -13.96 -0.63 -1.13
CA TYR A 133 -13.25 -0.61 -2.40
C TYR A 133 -13.24 0.79 -3.03
N SER A 134 -14.39 1.48 -3.00
CA SER A 134 -14.54 2.84 -3.54
C SER A 134 -13.68 3.85 -2.78
N ILE A 135 -13.71 3.81 -1.45
CA ILE A 135 -12.86 4.65 -0.59
C ILE A 135 -11.38 4.39 -0.87
N ARG A 136 -10.96 3.13 -1.07
CA ARG A 136 -9.59 2.79 -1.45
C ARG A 136 -9.17 3.46 -2.76
N VAL A 137 -9.96 3.31 -3.81
CA VAL A 137 -9.65 3.89 -5.14
C VAL A 137 -9.57 5.43 -5.04
N LEU A 138 -10.49 6.05 -4.30
CA LEU A 138 -10.54 7.50 -4.14
C LEU A 138 -9.40 8.05 -3.28
N LEU A 139 -9.13 7.45 -2.12
CA LEU A 139 -8.05 7.89 -1.23
C LEU A 139 -6.67 7.57 -1.79
N GLY A 140 -6.50 6.44 -2.46
CA GLY A 140 -5.28 6.11 -3.20
C GLY A 140 -4.96 7.19 -4.24
N ARG A 141 -5.97 7.64 -5.01
CA ARG A 141 -5.83 8.75 -5.97
C ARG A 141 -5.57 10.11 -5.32
N LYS A 142 -6.13 10.38 -4.13
CA LYS A 142 -6.06 11.71 -3.48
C LYS A 142 -4.75 11.94 -2.72
N ARG A 143 -4.25 10.94 -1.97
CA ARG A 143 -2.92 11.00 -1.33
C ARG A 143 -1.80 11.07 -2.37
N TRP A 144 -1.98 10.35 -3.48
CA TRP A 144 -1.12 10.41 -4.65
C TRP A 144 -1.03 11.83 -5.27
N ARG A 145 -2.18 12.45 -5.58
CA ARG A 145 -2.20 13.83 -6.13
C ARG A 145 -1.65 14.90 -5.17
N GLN A 146 -1.72 14.68 -3.86
CA GLN A 146 -1.13 15.60 -2.87
C GLN A 146 0.38 15.42 -2.72
N GLY A 147 0.87 14.17 -2.82
CA GLY A 147 2.30 13.89 -2.99
C GLY A 147 2.84 14.59 -4.23
N GLU A 148 2.23 14.36 -5.40
CA GLU A 148 2.64 14.98 -6.68
C GLU A 148 2.62 16.51 -6.70
N ARG A 149 1.71 17.15 -5.96
CA ARG A 149 1.63 18.62 -5.89
C ARG A 149 2.66 19.26 -4.96
N ASN A 150 3.24 18.50 -4.03
CA ASN A 150 4.29 18.96 -3.11
C ASN A 150 5.70 18.56 -3.57
N LEU A 151 5.84 17.73 -4.60
CA LEU A 151 7.12 17.51 -5.26
C LEU A 151 7.45 18.80 -6.01
N GLY A 152 8.38 19.60 -5.49
CA GLY A 152 8.85 20.84 -6.11
C GLY A 152 9.51 20.59 -7.49
N SER A 153 10.28 21.54 -8.00
CA SER A 153 10.92 21.46 -9.34
C SER A 153 12.06 20.42 -9.48
N GLY A 154 12.08 19.38 -8.65
CA GLY A 154 13.09 18.31 -8.66
C GLY A 154 12.73 17.15 -9.58
N ARG A 155 13.75 16.39 -9.99
CA ARG A 155 13.66 15.18 -10.83
C ARG A 155 12.82 14.12 -10.14
N ARG A 156 11.86 13.56 -10.87
CA ARG A 156 10.91 12.56 -10.42
C ARG A 156 11.53 11.16 -10.54
N VAL A 157 11.76 10.52 -9.40
CA VAL A 157 12.52 9.26 -9.31
C VAL A 157 11.61 8.11 -8.90
N LEU A 158 11.65 7.02 -9.66
CA LEU A 158 11.06 5.74 -9.27
C LEU A 158 12.14 4.85 -8.65
N VAL A 159 11.91 4.34 -7.45
CA VAL A 159 12.90 3.52 -6.75
C VAL A 159 12.57 2.04 -6.87
N VAL A 160 13.49 1.24 -7.42
CA VAL A 160 13.36 -0.21 -7.52
C VAL A 160 13.96 -0.85 -6.26
N GLY A 161 13.14 -1.57 -5.50
CA GLY A 161 13.48 -2.15 -4.20
C GLY A 161 12.91 -1.36 -3.04
N ALA A 162 11.78 -1.82 -2.51
CA ALA A 162 11.11 -1.28 -1.32
C ALA A 162 11.67 -1.90 -0.02
N GLY A 163 12.99 -2.09 0.02
CA GLY A 163 13.72 -2.62 1.18
C GLY A 163 14.34 -1.52 2.04
N ALA A 164 15.28 -1.90 2.91
CA ALA A 164 16.01 -0.96 3.75
C ALA A 164 16.76 0.11 2.92
N ALA A 165 17.45 -0.29 1.85
CA ALA A 165 18.18 0.63 0.98
C ALA A 165 17.25 1.65 0.30
N GLY A 166 16.10 1.22 -0.24
CA GLY A 166 15.10 2.13 -0.81
C GLY A 166 14.51 3.10 0.23
N ALA A 167 14.25 2.63 1.45
CA ALA A 167 13.79 3.49 2.54
C ALA A 167 14.85 4.54 2.94
N MET A 168 16.13 4.17 2.90
CA MET A 168 17.22 5.10 3.15
C MET A 168 17.35 6.16 2.05
N VAL A 169 17.21 5.79 0.78
CA VAL A 169 17.15 6.74 -0.35
C VAL A 169 16.06 7.77 -0.13
N LEU A 170 14.85 7.33 0.23
CA LEU A 170 13.72 8.23 0.47
C LEU A 170 13.99 9.18 1.65
N ARG A 171 14.55 8.67 2.74
CA ARG A 171 14.93 9.49 3.89
C ARG A 171 15.97 10.53 3.52
N GLU A 172 17.01 10.14 2.79
CA GLU A 172 18.09 11.02 2.37
C GLU A 172 17.60 12.13 1.42
N ALA A 173 16.70 11.79 0.49
CA ALA A 173 16.07 12.76 -0.41
C ALA A 173 15.20 13.77 0.37
N GLY A 174 14.49 13.31 1.40
CA GLY A 174 13.68 14.17 2.27
C GLY A 174 14.51 15.06 3.20
N GLN A 175 15.66 14.58 3.67
CA GLN A 175 16.58 15.35 4.53
C GLN A 175 17.37 16.41 3.76
N HIS A 176 17.60 16.20 2.45
CA HIS A 176 18.35 17.12 1.60
C HIS A 176 17.56 17.56 0.36
N PRO A 177 16.54 18.43 0.50
CA PRO A 177 15.73 18.91 -0.62
C PRO A 177 16.53 19.56 -1.75
N GLY A 178 17.70 20.13 -1.43
CA GLY A 178 18.62 20.76 -2.41
C GLY A 178 19.17 19.80 -3.48
N LEU A 179 19.03 18.48 -3.30
CA LEU A 179 19.42 17.49 -4.30
C LEU A 179 18.44 17.41 -5.49
N GLY A 180 17.25 17.99 -5.34
CA GLY A 180 16.22 17.98 -6.38
C GLY A 180 15.80 16.56 -6.77
N VAL A 181 15.70 15.66 -5.80
CA VAL A 181 15.27 14.26 -5.98
C VAL A 181 13.91 14.08 -5.32
N ASN A 182 12.91 13.76 -6.14
CA ASN A 182 11.52 13.62 -5.76
C ASN A 182 11.10 12.16 -5.96
N VAL A 183 11.13 11.36 -4.90
CA VAL A 183 10.74 9.95 -4.98
C VAL A 183 9.23 9.86 -5.18
N VAL A 184 8.82 9.40 -6.36
CA VAL A 184 7.42 9.29 -6.76
C VAL A 184 6.80 8.02 -6.22
N GLY A 185 7.55 6.92 -6.22
CA GLY A 185 7.06 5.63 -5.77
C GLY A 185 8.16 4.58 -5.74
N PHE A 186 7.80 3.41 -5.24
CA PHE A 186 8.63 2.23 -5.27
C PHE A 186 8.07 1.17 -6.21
N VAL A 187 8.92 0.28 -6.70
CA VAL A 187 8.52 -1.02 -7.27
C VAL A 187 9.31 -2.13 -6.61
N ASP A 188 8.68 -3.26 -6.32
CA ASP A 188 9.32 -4.40 -5.65
C ASP A 188 8.58 -5.68 -6.04
N ASP A 189 9.32 -6.76 -6.28
CA ASP A 189 8.75 -8.04 -6.72
C ASP A 189 8.15 -8.85 -5.56
N ASP A 190 8.39 -8.45 -4.30
CA ASP A 190 7.80 -9.08 -3.13
C ASP A 190 6.27 -8.77 -3.08
N PRO A 191 5.40 -9.79 -3.27
CA PRO A 191 3.95 -9.59 -3.25
C PRO A 191 3.45 -9.07 -1.89
N GLY A 192 4.20 -9.31 -0.81
CA GLY A 192 3.89 -8.77 0.51
C GLY A 192 4.05 -7.24 0.59
N LYS A 193 4.81 -6.62 -0.32
CA LYS A 193 5.08 -5.17 -0.36
C LYS A 193 4.23 -4.40 -1.37
N LEU A 194 3.57 -5.08 -2.31
CA LEU A 194 2.79 -4.45 -3.38
C LEU A 194 1.57 -3.66 -2.86
N GLY A 195 1.61 -2.34 -2.97
CA GLY A 195 0.60 -1.45 -2.39
C GLY A 195 0.93 -0.96 -0.97
N ARG A 196 2.16 -1.21 -0.47
CA ARG A 196 2.63 -0.74 0.86
C ARG A 196 3.13 0.66 0.61
N GLU A 197 2.99 1.54 1.57
CA GLU A 197 3.78 2.76 1.62
C GLU A 197 5.03 2.54 2.49
N ILE A 198 6.18 2.91 1.95
CA ILE A 198 7.42 3.06 2.69
C ILE A 198 7.52 4.55 3.06
N GLN A 199 7.42 4.86 4.36
CA GLN A 199 7.46 6.24 4.87
C GLN A 199 6.49 7.21 4.15
N GLY A 200 5.30 6.72 3.79
CA GLY A 200 4.25 7.52 3.13
C GLY A 200 4.30 7.52 1.59
N VAL A 201 5.30 6.89 0.97
CA VAL A 201 5.42 6.75 -0.48
C VAL A 201 5.06 5.31 -0.91
N PRO A 202 4.13 5.10 -1.87
CA PRO A 202 3.60 3.78 -2.18
C PRO A 202 4.52 2.94 -3.06
N VAL A 203 4.37 1.61 -2.95
CA VAL A 203 4.89 0.59 -3.86
C VAL A 203 3.84 0.37 -4.94
N LEU A 204 4.14 0.83 -6.15
CA LEU A 204 3.21 0.99 -7.28
C LEU A 204 2.98 -0.29 -8.07
N GLY A 205 3.88 -1.27 -7.97
CA GLY A 205 3.78 -2.52 -8.69
C GLY A 205 5.06 -3.35 -8.62
N PRO A 206 5.06 -4.53 -9.27
CA PRO A 206 6.26 -5.32 -9.50
C PRO A 206 7.15 -4.67 -10.56
N THR A 207 8.39 -5.14 -10.68
CA THR A 207 9.38 -4.55 -11.60
C THR A 207 9.01 -4.67 -13.08
N GLU A 208 8.18 -5.64 -13.46
CA GLU A 208 7.67 -5.77 -14.83
C GLU A 208 6.78 -4.58 -15.25
N GLN A 209 6.18 -3.88 -14.29
CA GLN A 209 5.29 -2.75 -14.54
C GLN A 209 6.03 -1.40 -14.60
N ILE A 210 7.36 -1.37 -14.48
CA ILE A 210 8.16 -0.15 -14.53
C ILE A 210 7.77 0.77 -15.71
N PRO A 211 7.66 0.29 -16.97
CA PRO A 211 7.33 1.17 -18.10
C PRO A 211 5.98 1.88 -17.93
N ALA A 212 4.93 1.13 -17.59
CA ALA A 212 3.59 1.68 -17.39
C ALA A 212 3.52 2.67 -16.21
N VAL A 213 4.23 2.36 -15.12
CA VAL A 213 4.36 3.21 -13.94
C VAL A 213 5.09 4.51 -14.30
N CYS A 214 6.19 4.43 -15.04
CA CYS A 214 6.96 5.59 -15.46
C CYS A 214 6.15 6.54 -16.35
N ASP A 215 5.40 6.00 -17.31
CA ASP A 215 4.53 6.80 -18.20
C ASP A 215 3.39 7.46 -17.42
N GLN A 216 2.67 6.68 -16.61
CA GLN A 216 1.55 7.17 -15.82
C GLN A 216 1.96 8.29 -14.85
N HIS A 217 3.17 8.19 -14.32
CA HIS A 217 3.65 9.05 -13.25
C HIS A 217 4.73 10.02 -13.69
N LYS A 218 4.99 10.16 -15.01
CA LYS A 218 5.99 11.05 -15.60
C LYS A 218 7.32 11.02 -14.82
N VAL A 219 7.86 9.82 -14.68
CA VAL A 219 9.13 9.58 -14.00
C VAL A 219 10.27 9.99 -14.92
N ASP A 220 11.23 10.75 -14.40
CA ASP A 220 12.42 11.21 -15.14
C ASP A 220 13.56 10.18 -15.07
N GLU A 221 13.71 9.48 -13.95
CA GLU A 221 14.76 8.48 -13.74
C GLU A 221 14.32 7.33 -12.83
N VAL A 222 14.87 6.15 -13.10
CA VAL A 222 14.69 4.94 -12.30
C VAL A 222 15.96 4.69 -11.49
N LEU A 223 15.84 4.57 -10.18
CA LEU A 223 16.94 4.28 -9.26
C LEU A 223 16.82 2.87 -8.69
N ILE A 224 17.79 2.01 -9.00
CA ILE A 224 17.87 0.66 -8.46
C ILE A 224 18.49 0.71 -7.06
N ALA A 225 17.67 0.49 -6.04
CA ALA A 225 18.05 0.47 -4.63
C ALA A 225 18.03 -0.94 -4.05
N ILE A 226 18.66 -1.88 -4.76
CA ILE A 226 18.83 -3.27 -4.34
C ILE A 226 20.33 -3.61 -4.37
N PRO A 227 21.11 -3.16 -3.37
CA PRO A 227 22.58 -3.30 -3.38
C PRO A 227 23.04 -4.77 -3.35
N SER A 228 22.16 -5.69 -2.92
CA SER A 228 22.38 -7.14 -2.91
C SER A 228 21.80 -7.86 -4.13
N ALA A 229 21.36 -7.13 -5.16
CA ALA A 229 20.81 -7.75 -6.36
C ALA A 229 21.83 -8.65 -7.05
N SER A 230 21.39 -9.83 -7.49
CA SER A 230 22.20 -10.64 -8.40
C SER A 230 22.30 -9.96 -9.76
N SER A 231 23.36 -10.25 -10.50
CA SER A 231 23.59 -9.71 -11.85
C SER A 231 22.46 -10.07 -12.81
N LYS A 232 21.85 -11.25 -12.64
CA LYS A 232 20.64 -11.66 -13.38
C LYS A 232 19.47 -10.73 -13.10
N THR A 233 19.24 -10.37 -11.84
CA THR A 233 18.18 -9.43 -11.44
C THR A 233 18.47 -8.02 -11.96
N MET A 234 19.72 -7.56 -11.82
CA MET A 234 20.15 -6.25 -12.33
C MET A 234 19.95 -6.15 -13.85
N ALA A 235 20.40 -7.16 -14.60
CA ALA A 235 20.24 -7.24 -16.05
C ALA A 235 18.77 -7.29 -16.47
N ARG A 236 17.92 -8.04 -15.74
CA ARG A 236 16.48 -8.06 -15.99
C ARG A 236 15.86 -6.67 -15.83
N ILE A 237 16.09 -6.00 -14.70
CA ILE A 237 15.55 -4.65 -14.44
C ILE A 237 16.09 -3.66 -15.48
N HIS A 238 17.40 -3.66 -15.74
CA HIS A 238 18.01 -2.80 -16.75
C HIS A 238 17.40 -3.01 -18.15
N SER A 239 17.16 -4.27 -18.56
CA SER A 239 16.53 -4.57 -19.86
C SER A 239 15.09 -4.06 -19.97
N ILE A 240 14.33 -4.04 -18.87
CA ILE A 240 12.97 -3.51 -18.83
C ILE A 240 13.02 -1.99 -19.04
N CYS A 241 13.89 -1.31 -18.28
CA CYS A 241 14.03 0.14 -18.37
C CYS A 241 14.59 0.60 -19.72
N SER A 242 15.59 -0.12 -20.26
CA SER A 242 16.23 0.22 -21.54
C SER A 242 15.26 0.12 -22.72
N ARG A 243 14.40 -0.91 -22.74
CA ARG A 243 13.32 -1.03 -23.75
C ARG A 243 12.33 0.12 -23.71
N ALA A 244 12.12 0.69 -22.53
CA ALA A 244 11.27 1.86 -22.32
C ALA A 244 12.02 3.20 -22.44
N HIS A 245 13.29 3.20 -22.85
CA HIS A 245 14.14 4.39 -22.97
C HIS A 245 14.25 5.21 -21.67
N LEU A 246 14.15 4.54 -20.52
CA LEU A 246 14.22 5.18 -19.21
C LEU A 246 15.68 5.35 -18.77
N LYS A 247 15.99 6.48 -18.15
CA LYS A 247 17.29 6.70 -17.52
C LYS A 247 17.39 5.85 -16.25
N VAL A 248 18.42 5.01 -16.15
CA VAL A 248 18.63 4.11 -15.01
C VAL A 248 19.88 4.46 -14.25
N LYS A 249 19.76 4.55 -12.93
CA LYS A 249 20.89 4.65 -12.00
C LYS A 249 20.80 3.55 -10.95
N THR A 250 21.90 3.25 -10.28
CA THR A 250 21.94 2.26 -9.21
C THR A 250 22.69 2.79 -8.00
N LEU A 251 22.34 2.27 -6.82
CA LEU A 251 23.19 2.38 -5.65
C LEU A 251 24.45 1.51 -5.83
N PRO A 252 25.57 1.93 -5.23
CA PRO A 252 26.76 1.10 -5.13
C PRO A 252 26.48 -0.19 -4.36
N GLY A 253 27.32 -1.21 -4.57
CA GLY A 253 27.16 -2.53 -3.95
C GLY A 253 27.28 -2.48 -2.42
N VAL A 254 26.83 -3.54 -1.74
CA VAL A 254 26.87 -3.63 -0.26
C VAL A 254 28.28 -3.39 0.30
N TYR A 255 29.32 -3.87 -0.38
CA TYR A 255 30.73 -3.68 0.02
C TYR A 255 31.24 -2.24 -0.13
N GLU A 256 30.53 -1.39 -0.87
CA GLU A 256 30.86 0.03 -1.02
C GLU A 256 30.03 0.91 -0.06
N LEU A 257 29.06 0.30 0.65
CA LEU A 257 28.17 0.90 1.64
C LEU A 257 28.60 0.58 3.08
N ILE A 258 29.90 0.36 3.33
CA ILE A 258 30.45 -0.10 4.63
C ILE A 258 29.99 0.76 5.82
N ASP A 259 29.77 2.06 5.61
CA ASP A 259 29.36 2.98 6.67
C ASP A 259 27.85 2.91 7.01
N GLY A 260 27.10 2.01 6.38
CA GLY A 260 25.66 1.82 6.62
C GLY A 260 24.82 3.06 6.29
N THR A 261 25.37 4.01 5.56
CA THR A 261 24.73 5.27 5.16
C THR A 261 24.66 5.34 3.63
N VAL A 262 23.45 5.58 3.12
CA VAL A 262 23.23 5.82 1.70
C VAL A 262 23.39 7.32 1.48
N ARG A 263 24.40 7.72 0.71
CA ARG A 263 24.54 9.09 0.24
C ARG A 263 24.12 9.17 -1.22
N LEU A 264 23.23 10.11 -1.54
CA LEU A 264 22.69 10.26 -2.89
C LEU A 264 23.74 10.75 -3.92
N ASP A 265 24.86 11.30 -3.46
CA ASP A 265 26.00 11.70 -4.31
C ASP A 265 26.78 10.50 -4.88
N ARG A 266 26.63 9.30 -4.29
CA ARG A 266 27.25 8.05 -4.78
C ARG A 266 26.39 7.29 -5.78
N ILE A 267 25.22 7.81 -6.14
CA ILE A 267 24.37 7.21 -7.17
C ILE A 267 25.10 7.32 -8.52
N ARG A 268 25.26 6.18 -9.22
CA ARG A 268 25.93 6.10 -10.52
C ARG A 268 25.06 5.44 -11.59
N GLU A 269 25.43 5.63 -12.85
CA GLU A 269 24.84 4.88 -13.95
C GLU A 269 25.16 3.39 -13.82
N VAL A 270 24.27 2.54 -14.36
CA VAL A 270 24.48 1.09 -14.38
C VAL A 270 25.64 0.78 -15.32
N GLN A 271 26.65 0.10 -14.81
CA GLN A 271 27.85 -0.25 -15.57
C GLN A 271 27.78 -1.69 -16.07
N ILE A 272 28.63 -2.03 -17.04
CA ILE A 272 28.67 -3.37 -17.65
C ILE A 272 29.02 -4.44 -16.59
N GLU A 273 29.84 -4.08 -15.60
CA GLU A 273 30.26 -4.93 -14.49
C GLU A 273 29.07 -5.38 -13.64
N ASP A 274 28.09 -4.50 -13.41
CA ASP A 274 26.88 -4.81 -12.64
C ASP A 274 26.01 -5.86 -13.35
N LEU A 275 26.05 -5.87 -14.69
CA LEU A 275 25.31 -6.78 -15.55
C LEU A 275 26.04 -8.13 -15.74
N LEU A 276 27.37 -8.11 -15.82
CA LEU A 276 28.21 -9.28 -16.05
C LEU A 276 28.55 -10.03 -14.75
N GLY A 277 28.42 -9.40 -13.58
CA GLY A 277 28.60 -10.07 -12.30
C GLY A 277 30.03 -10.46 -11.98
N ARG A 278 31.02 -9.72 -12.49
CA ARG A 278 32.40 -9.89 -12.00
C ARG A 278 32.44 -9.41 -10.55
N LYS A 279 32.65 -10.34 -9.61
CA LYS A 279 33.16 -9.98 -8.28
C LYS A 279 34.44 -9.20 -8.52
N ALA A 280 34.50 -7.94 -8.10
CA ALA A 280 35.79 -7.27 -7.97
C ALA A 280 36.63 -8.17 -7.05
N THR A 281 37.61 -8.87 -7.61
CA THR A 281 38.57 -9.62 -6.81
C THR A 281 39.34 -8.58 -6.03
N VAL A 282 39.14 -8.57 -4.71
CA VAL A 282 40.03 -7.89 -3.78
C VAL A 282 41.36 -8.62 -3.94
N TRP A 283 42.27 -8.03 -4.70
CA TRP A 283 43.61 -8.57 -4.87
C TRP A 283 44.34 -8.37 -3.54
N ASP A 284 44.70 -9.48 -2.88
CA ASP A 284 45.58 -9.42 -1.73
C ASP A 284 46.98 -9.02 -2.23
N ALA A 285 47.30 -7.73 -2.13
CA ALA A 285 48.57 -7.19 -2.57
C ALA A 285 49.75 -7.93 -1.93
N ASN A 286 49.60 -8.48 -0.72
CA ASN A 286 50.67 -9.23 -0.05
C ASN A 286 50.97 -10.58 -0.71
N GLN A 287 49.98 -11.24 -1.35
CA GLN A 287 50.22 -12.48 -2.10
C GLN A 287 50.93 -12.21 -3.43
N VAL A 288 50.65 -11.08 -4.07
CA VAL A 288 51.25 -10.69 -5.34
C VAL A 288 52.67 -10.14 -5.14
N VAL A 289 52.92 -9.40 -4.04
CA VAL A 289 54.25 -8.89 -3.70
C VAL A 289 55.27 -10.01 -3.54
N GLY A 290 54.89 -11.18 -3.01
CA GLY A 290 55.79 -12.34 -2.91
C GLY A 290 56.25 -12.87 -4.26
N TYR A 291 55.39 -12.82 -5.28
CA TYR A 291 55.69 -13.26 -6.66
C TYR A 291 56.45 -12.22 -7.47
N LEU A 292 56.28 -10.93 -7.16
CA LEU A 292 56.90 -9.83 -7.91
C LEU A 292 58.22 -9.33 -7.29
N LYS A 293 58.57 -9.80 -6.09
CA LYS A 293 59.78 -9.35 -5.39
C LYS A 293 61.03 -9.92 -6.05
N GLY A 294 61.72 -9.07 -6.81
CA GLY A 294 62.98 -9.41 -7.50
C GLY A 294 62.84 -9.60 -9.01
N GLU A 295 61.62 -9.55 -9.54
CA GLU A 295 61.35 -9.69 -10.97
C GLU A 295 61.28 -8.32 -11.66
N THR A 296 61.80 -8.21 -12.88
CA THR A 296 61.69 -7.00 -13.70
C THR A 296 60.47 -7.13 -14.61
N ILE A 297 59.45 -6.31 -14.36
CA ILE A 297 58.18 -6.35 -15.10
C ILE A 297 58.23 -5.36 -16.27
N LEU A 298 58.02 -5.85 -17.49
CA LEU A 298 57.81 -4.99 -18.66
C LEU A 298 56.35 -4.53 -18.68
N VAL A 299 56.14 -3.22 -18.66
CA VAL A 299 54.82 -2.61 -18.84
C VAL A 299 54.69 -2.19 -20.29
N THR A 300 53.76 -2.83 -21.01
CA THR A 300 53.39 -2.50 -22.40
C THR A 300 52.08 -1.74 -22.45
#